data_AF-Q2KYN1-F1
#
_entry.id   AF-Q2KYN1-F1
#
_cell.length_a   1.000
_cell.length_b   1.000
_cell.length_c   1.000
_cell.angle_alpha   90.00
_cell.angle_beta   90.00
_cell.angle_gamma   90.00
#
_symmetry.space_group_name_H-M   'P 1'
#
loop_
_entity.id
_entity.type
_entity.pdbx_description
1 polymer ?
#
loop_
_entity_poly.entity_id
_entity_poly.type
_entity_poly.pdbx_seq_one_letter_code
_entity_poly.pdbx_strand_id
1 'polypeptide(L)'
;MNTAQTRKEIFIMSGNIHRPDEQAIAYRLPQAPDMMRDLVHPGVATDWLADDNLWVPSSATVSFKPLLFSASQGYYINLLRVRGSGVVSRHRHTGPVHAMVLKGRWYYLEHDWVAEQGGYAFEPAGETHTLFVPEDVPEMITWFHVTGGYTYVDPEGVAQGYEDVFTKIETARKHYRSLGLPDDYVKQFIR
;
A
#
# COMPACT_ATOMS: atom_id res chain seq x y z
N MET A 1 1.48 -71.35 30.84
CA MET A 1 2.79 -70.70 31.07
C MET A 1 3.46 -70.60 29.71
N ASN A 2 3.98 -69.48 29.19
CA ASN A 2 4.23 -68.17 29.75
C ASN A 2 4.48 -67.20 28.56
N THR A 3 3.80 -66.04 28.61
CA THR A 3 4.30 -64.71 28.24
C THR A 3 5.26 -64.54 27.05
N ALA A 4 4.72 -64.16 25.89
CA ALA A 4 5.41 -63.25 24.95
C ALA A 4 4.43 -62.37 24.13
N GLN A 5 3.18 -62.31 24.57
CA GLN A 5 2.13 -61.47 23.98
C GLN A 5 2.09 -60.16 24.76
N THR A 6 3.13 -59.34 24.66
CA THR A 6 3.13 -57.95 25.15
C THR A 6 4.41 -57.24 24.71
N ARG A 7 4.25 -56.03 24.14
CA ARG A 7 5.29 -55.00 23.87
C ARG A 7 5.92 -54.90 22.47
N LYS A 8 5.20 -55.16 21.37
CA LYS A 8 5.60 -54.64 20.05
C LYS A 8 4.46 -54.06 19.19
N GLU A 9 3.38 -53.60 19.82
CA GLU A 9 2.31 -52.82 19.16
C GLU A 9 2.09 -51.42 19.75
N ILE A 10 3.07 -50.90 20.49
CA ILE A 10 3.04 -49.52 20.98
C ILE A 10 4.17 -48.75 20.30
N PHE A 11 4.07 -48.63 18.99
CA PHE A 11 4.54 -47.45 18.29
C PHE A 11 3.36 -46.96 17.46
N ILE A 12 2.29 -46.60 18.18
CA ILE A 12 1.22 -45.77 17.64
C ILE A 12 1.93 -44.56 17.08
N MET A 13 1.82 -44.39 15.76
CA MET A 13 2.20 -43.19 15.06
C MET A 13 1.65 -42.00 15.83
N SER A 14 2.50 -41.29 16.56
CA SER A 14 2.23 -39.93 17.00
C SER A 14 2.39 -39.00 15.80
N GLY A 15 1.69 -39.33 14.70
CA GLY A 15 1.33 -38.37 13.70
C GLY A 15 0.28 -37.50 14.36
N ASN A 16 0.61 -36.24 14.59
CA ASN A 16 -0.30 -35.24 15.11
C ASN A 16 -1.54 -35.26 14.19
N ILE A 17 -2.65 -35.84 14.64
CA ILE A 17 -3.91 -35.83 13.88
C ILE A 17 -4.38 -34.38 13.97
N HIS A 18 -4.01 -33.58 12.97
CA HIS A 18 -4.46 -32.20 12.87
C HIS A 18 -5.98 -32.24 12.66
N ARG A 19 -6.74 -32.14 13.74
CA ARG A 19 -8.18 -31.94 13.66
C ARG A 19 -8.39 -30.56 13.03
N PRO A 20 -9.14 -30.46 11.93
CA PRO A 20 -9.51 -29.16 11.38
C PRO A 20 -10.14 -28.32 12.48
N ASP A 21 -9.80 -27.03 12.51
CA ASP A 21 -10.43 -26.10 13.43
C ASP A 21 -11.95 -26.14 13.19
N GLU A 22 -12.72 -26.52 14.23
CA GLU A 22 -14.18 -26.60 14.15
C GLU A 22 -14.82 -25.22 13.91
N GLN A 23 -14.06 -24.13 14.10
CA GLN A 23 -14.46 -22.77 13.75
C GLN A 23 -14.20 -22.42 12.28
N ALA A 24 -13.47 -23.25 11.52
CA ALA A 24 -13.22 -23.06 10.08
C ALA A 24 -14.46 -23.43 9.22
N ILE A 25 -15.63 -22.94 9.63
CA ILE A 25 -16.90 -23.08 8.94
C ILE A 25 -17.23 -21.73 8.29
N ALA A 26 -17.39 -21.71 6.97
CA ALA A 26 -17.72 -20.49 6.25
C ALA A 26 -19.08 -19.91 6.69
N TYR A 27 -19.18 -18.57 6.65
CA TYR A 27 -20.45 -17.86 6.80
C TYR A 27 -21.47 -18.35 5.77
N ARG A 28 -22.71 -18.60 6.20
CA ARG A 28 -23.73 -19.31 5.40
C ARG A 28 -24.86 -18.44 4.86
N LEU A 29 -24.92 -17.17 5.26
CA LEU A 29 -25.94 -16.25 4.79
C LEU A 29 -25.39 -15.38 3.65
N PRO A 30 -26.26 -14.70 2.89
CA PRO A 30 -25.81 -13.70 1.94
C PRO A 30 -24.99 -12.60 2.61
N GLN A 31 -24.00 -12.07 1.88
CA GLN A 31 -23.34 -10.82 2.24
C GLN A 31 -24.32 -9.64 2.13
N ALA A 32 -23.95 -8.47 2.67
CA ALA A 32 -24.73 -7.26 2.49
C ALA A 32 -24.91 -6.95 0.98
N PRO A 33 -26.15 -6.71 0.51
CA PRO A 33 -26.47 -6.70 -0.94
C PRO A 33 -25.73 -5.62 -1.73
N ASP A 34 -25.38 -4.50 -1.08
CA ASP A 34 -24.74 -3.35 -1.71
C ASP A 34 -23.26 -3.20 -1.30
N MET A 35 -22.64 -4.25 -0.72
CA MET A 35 -21.23 -4.17 -0.37
C MET A 35 -20.36 -4.02 -1.63
N MET A 36 -19.33 -3.18 -1.52
CA MET A 36 -18.29 -3.10 -2.53
C MET A 36 -17.60 -4.46 -2.67
N ARG A 37 -17.23 -4.82 -3.90
CA ARG A 37 -16.53 -6.08 -4.16
C ARG A 37 -15.17 -6.11 -3.46
N ASP A 38 -14.74 -7.29 -3.03
CA ASP A 38 -13.40 -7.47 -2.49
C ASP A 38 -12.31 -7.06 -3.49
N LEU A 39 -11.18 -6.59 -2.98
CA LEU A 39 -9.96 -6.35 -3.75
C LEU A 39 -8.87 -7.28 -3.25
N VAL A 40 -8.40 -8.15 -4.14
CA VAL A 40 -7.23 -8.98 -3.90
C VAL A 40 -6.26 -8.75 -5.04
N HIS A 41 -5.09 -8.21 -4.72
CA HIS A 41 -3.99 -8.07 -5.66
C HIS A 41 -2.84 -8.98 -5.22
N PRO A 42 -2.68 -10.16 -5.84
CA PRO A 42 -1.53 -11.01 -5.54
C PRO A 42 -0.24 -10.35 -6.06
N GLY A 43 0.85 -10.52 -5.33
CA GLY A 43 2.18 -10.12 -5.77
C GLY A 43 2.51 -8.62 -5.74
N VAL A 44 1.74 -7.81 -4.99
CA VAL A 44 2.00 -6.36 -4.85
C VAL A 44 3.40 -6.01 -4.34
N ALA A 45 4.01 -6.93 -3.58
CA ALA A 45 5.35 -6.80 -3.03
C ALA A 45 6.39 -7.69 -3.74
N THR A 46 6.02 -8.35 -4.84
CA THR A 46 6.89 -9.24 -5.63
C THR A 46 6.89 -8.84 -7.11
N ASP A 47 6.29 -9.65 -7.98
CA ASP A 47 6.36 -9.49 -9.45
C ASP A 47 5.75 -8.16 -9.89
N TRP A 48 4.61 -7.79 -9.29
CA TRP A 48 3.99 -6.52 -9.61
C TRP A 48 4.86 -5.36 -9.15
N LEU A 49 5.53 -5.43 -8.00
CA LEU A 49 6.45 -4.39 -7.54
C LEU A 49 7.61 -4.18 -8.53
N ALA A 50 8.18 -5.30 -9.01
CA ALA A 50 9.36 -5.35 -9.86
C ALA A 50 9.12 -4.85 -11.30
N ASP A 51 7.88 -4.87 -11.80
CA ASP A 51 7.59 -4.35 -13.15
C ASP A 51 7.64 -2.82 -13.18
N ASP A 52 8.75 -2.28 -13.69
CA ASP A 52 8.97 -0.84 -13.76
C ASP A 52 7.95 -0.08 -14.64
N ASN A 53 7.35 -0.75 -15.63
CA ASN A 53 6.38 -0.12 -16.52
C ASN A 53 5.09 0.25 -15.78
N LEU A 54 4.72 -0.51 -14.76
CA LEU A 54 3.46 -0.32 -14.04
C LEU A 54 3.50 0.80 -12.99
N TRP A 55 4.66 1.44 -12.79
CA TRP A 55 4.78 2.63 -11.94
C TRP A 55 4.29 3.86 -12.68
N VAL A 56 3.26 4.49 -12.12
CA VAL A 56 2.64 5.71 -12.65
C VAL A 56 3.54 6.91 -12.27
N PRO A 57 4.14 7.61 -13.24
CA PRO A 57 5.02 8.74 -12.95
C PRO A 57 4.22 9.95 -12.45
N SER A 58 4.66 10.54 -11.34
CA SER A 58 4.18 11.84 -10.83
C SER A 58 5.16 12.97 -11.13
N SER A 59 6.46 12.66 -11.12
CA SER A 59 7.54 13.57 -11.53
C SER A 59 8.67 12.76 -12.18
N ALA A 60 9.83 13.40 -12.43
CA ALA A 60 11.00 12.71 -12.95
C ALA A 60 11.56 11.63 -11.99
N THR A 61 11.38 11.81 -10.68
CA THR A 61 11.94 10.90 -9.65
C THR A 61 10.87 10.22 -8.81
N VAL A 62 9.64 10.76 -8.78
CA VAL A 62 8.52 10.26 -7.98
C VAL A 62 7.54 9.50 -8.88
N SER A 63 7.19 8.30 -8.46
CA SER A 63 6.18 7.47 -9.12
C SER A 63 5.36 6.71 -8.08
N PHE A 64 4.17 6.27 -8.44
CA PHE A 64 3.33 5.48 -7.54
C PHE A 64 2.73 4.27 -8.21
N LYS A 65 2.25 3.36 -7.38
CA LYS A 65 1.58 2.13 -7.77
C LYS A 65 0.30 1.98 -6.96
N PRO A 66 -0.89 2.03 -7.59
CA PRO A 66 -2.15 2.01 -6.86
C PRO A 66 -2.44 0.62 -6.29
N LEU A 67 -2.84 0.57 -5.02
CA LEU A 67 -3.35 -0.66 -4.39
C LEU A 67 -4.86 -0.59 -4.26
N LEU A 68 -5.40 0.56 -3.90
CA LEU A 68 -6.83 0.81 -3.80
C LEU A 68 -7.13 2.29 -4.04
N PHE A 69 -8.15 2.57 -4.82
CA PHE A 69 -8.74 3.89 -5.00
C PHE A 69 -10.17 3.85 -4.48
N SER A 70 -10.42 4.37 -3.29
CA SER A 70 -11.76 4.44 -2.71
C SER A 70 -12.42 5.73 -3.14
N ALA A 71 -13.04 5.72 -4.32
CA ALA A 71 -13.71 6.88 -4.89
C ALA A 71 -14.90 7.32 -4.03
N SER A 72 -15.60 6.35 -3.43
CA SER A 72 -16.78 6.60 -2.58
C SER A 72 -16.42 7.17 -1.21
N GLN A 73 -15.32 6.71 -0.60
CA GLN A 73 -14.89 7.19 0.73
C GLN A 73 -13.81 8.29 0.66
N GLY A 74 -13.36 8.65 -0.55
CA GLY A 74 -12.41 9.74 -0.76
C GLY A 74 -11.02 9.45 -0.19
N TYR A 75 -10.47 8.26 -0.42
CA TYR A 75 -9.09 7.93 -0.02
C TYR A 75 -8.41 7.03 -1.05
N TYR A 76 -7.09 6.91 -0.95
CA TYR A 76 -6.34 5.93 -1.73
C TYR A 76 -5.23 5.28 -0.93
N ILE A 77 -4.86 4.09 -1.38
CA ILE A 77 -3.72 3.33 -0.89
C ILE A 77 -2.78 3.11 -2.07
N ASN A 78 -1.52 3.47 -1.94
CA ASN A 78 -0.51 3.26 -2.97
C ASN A 78 0.83 2.85 -2.37
N LEU A 79 1.69 2.34 -3.25
CA LEU A 79 3.12 2.35 -3.02
C LEU A 79 3.67 3.62 -3.69
N LEU A 80 4.36 4.46 -2.94
CA LEU A 80 5.13 5.58 -3.48
C LEU A 80 6.58 5.13 -3.64
N ARG A 81 7.18 5.48 -4.77
CA ARG A 81 8.60 5.25 -5.03
C ARG A 81 9.28 6.55 -5.40
N VAL A 82 10.45 6.76 -4.81
CA VAL A 82 11.38 7.83 -5.16
C VAL A 82 12.72 7.20 -5.52
N ARG A 83 13.28 7.53 -6.69
CA ARG A 83 14.61 7.09 -7.12
C ARG A 83 15.59 8.26 -7.12
N GLY A 84 16.74 8.06 -6.47
CA GLY A 84 17.71 9.11 -6.15
C GLY A 84 17.23 10.06 -5.04
N SER A 85 17.90 11.20 -4.92
CA SER A 85 17.45 12.30 -4.07
C SER A 85 16.15 12.89 -4.61
N GLY A 86 15.18 13.13 -3.74
CA GLY A 86 13.91 13.68 -4.17
C GLY A 86 13.23 14.49 -3.07
N VAL A 87 12.66 15.62 -3.49
CA VAL A 87 11.65 16.34 -2.73
C VAL A 87 10.30 15.95 -3.31
N VAL A 88 9.38 15.47 -2.49
CA VAL A 88 7.96 15.54 -2.83
C VAL A 88 7.50 16.93 -2.44
N SER A 89 6.96 17.68 -3.41
CA SER A 89 6.57 19.08 -3.26
C SER A 89 5.80 19.31 -1.97
N ARG A 90 6.05 20.45 -1.30
CA ARG A 90 5.36 20.81 -0.06
C ARG A 90 3.85 20.76 -0.24
N HIS A 91 3.17 20.14 0.70
CA HIS A 91 1.72 19.97 0.64
C HIS A 91 1.10 19.90 2.03
N ARG A 92 -0.21 20.13 2.07
CA ARG A 92 -1.04 20.03 3.26
C ARG A 92 -2.10 18.96 3.06
N HIS A 93 -2.19 18.00 3.97
CA HIS A 93 -3.21 16.96 3.95
C HIS A 93 -4.54 17.44 4.54
N THR A 94 -5.65 17.05 3.92
CA THR A 94 -7.00 17.31 4.44
C THR A 94 -7.51 16.20 5.36
N GLY A 95 -6.92 15.01 5.28
CA GLY A 95 -7.17 13.87 6.17
C GLY A 95 -5.87 13.23 6.65
N PRO A 96 -5.95 12.21 7.53
CA PRO A 96 -4.76 11.53 8.04
C PRO A 96 -4.04 10.70 6.97
N VAL A 97 -2.74 10.50 7.18
CA VAL A 97 -1.91 9.58 6.39
C VAL A 97 -1.26 8.54 7.30
N HIS A 98 -1.25 7.30 6.82
CA HIS A 98 -0.49 6.21 7.43
C HIS A 98 0.56 5.74 6.45
N ALA A 99 1.78 5.52 6.95
CA ALA A 99 2.91 5.11 6.13
C ALA A 99 3.60 3.88 6.72
N MET A 100 4.02 2.95 5.85
CA MET A 100 4.92 1.85 6.20
C MET A 100 6.06 1.79 5.19
N VAL A 101 7.29 1.95 5.66
CA VAL A 101 8.47 2.01 4.79
C VAL A 101 8.89 0.60 4.41
N LEU A 102 8.86 0.29 3.12
CA LEU A 102 9.25 -1.04 2.60
C LEU A 102 10.72 -1.08 2.19
N LYS A 103 11.27 0.06 1.75
CA LYS A 103 12.67 0.17 1.32
C LYS A 103 13.17 1.60 1.49
N GLY A 104 14.45 1.74 1.85
CA GLY A 104 15.11 3.04 1.97
C GLY A 104 14.71 3.79 3.24
N ARG A 105 14.87 5.12 3.21
CA ARG A 105 14.44 6.01 4.28
C ARG A 105 14.10 7.39 3.75
N TRP A 106 13.31 8.12 4.51
CA TRP A 106 12.89 9.48 4.21
C TRP A 106 12.54 10.21 5.50
N TYR A 107 12.43 11.53 5.44
CA TYR A 107 11.95 12.36 6.55
C TYR A 107 11.22 13.58 6.01
N TYR A 108 10.46 14.23 6.88
CA TYR A 108 9.93 15.56 6.61
C TYR A 108 10.91 16.62 7.07
N LEU A 109 11.14 17.66 6.27
CA LEU A 109 12.04 18.76 6.63
C LEU A 109 11.58 19.50 7.91
N GLU A 110 10.30 19.38 8.23
CA GLU A 110 9.62 20.02 9.35
C GLU A 110 9.71 19.22 10.66
N HIS A 111 10.36 18.04 10.67
CA HIS A 111 10.46 17.17 11.84
C HIS A 111 11.89 16.68 12.11
N ASP A 112 12.09 16.15 13.32
CA ASP A 112 13.36 15.65 13.84
C ASP A 112 13.51 14.12 13.76
N TRP A 113 12.51 13.42 13.24
CA TRP A 113 12.50 11.97 13.08
C TRP A 113 12.77 11.54 11.63
N VAL A 114 13.20 10.29 11.48
CA VAL A 114 13.44 9.64 10.18
C VAL A 114 12.61 8.37 10.10
N ALA A 115 11.88 8.19 9.00
CA ALA A 115 11.17 6.95 8.69
C ALA A 115 12.07 6.07 7.81
N GLU A 116 12.40 4.87 8.30
CA GLU A 116 13.28 3.92 7.62
C GLU A 116 12.63 2.55 7.46
N GLN A 117 13.21 1.71 6.60
CA GLN A 117 12.68 0.39 6.25
C GLN A 117 12.20 -0.43 7.47
N GLY A 118 10.95 -0.89 7.41
CA GLY A 118 10.25 -1.58 8.50
C GLY A 118 9.51 -0.66 9.46
N GLY A 119 9.73 0.65 9.38
CA GLY A 119 9.10 1.66 10.22
C GLY A 119 7.68 2.01 9.80
N TYR A 120 6.93 2.56 10.75
CA TYR A 120 5.61 3.14 10.59
C TYR A 120 5.66 4.64 10.91
N ALA A 121 4.98 5.45 10.11
CA ALA A 121 4.76 6.87 10.39
C ALA A 121 3.26 7.21 10.28
N PHE A 122 2.85 8.21 11.05
CA PHE A 122 1.50 8.75 11.06
C PHE A 122 1.56 10.26 10.90
N GLU A 123 0.75 10.79 10.00
CA GLU A 123 0.64 12.22 9.76
C GLU A 123 -0.80 12.65 10.05
N PRO A 124 -1.00 13.63 10.95
CA PRO A 124 -2.33 14.11 11.28
C PRO A 124 -2.90 14.99 10.16
N ALA A 125 -4.23 14.98 10.04
CA ALA A 125 -4.92 15.91 9.15
C ALA A 125 -4.55 17.37 9.47
N GLY A 126 -4.34 18.19 8.43
CA GLY A 126 -3.95 19.59 8.54
C GLY A 126 -2.44 19.84 8.58
N GLU A 127 -1.62 18.80 8.76
CA GLU A 127 -0.17 18.93 8.70
C GLU A 127 0.28 19.42 7.31
N THR A 128 1.27 20.31 7.30
CA THR A 128 1.96 20.78 6.10
C THR A 128 3.40 20.35 6.19
N HIS A 129 3.88 19.59 5.22
CA HIS A 129 5.24 19.05 5.26
C HIS A 129 5.88 18.97 3.87
N THR A 130 7.16 18.63 3.85
CA THR A 130 7.99 18.45 2.66
C THR A 130 8.74 17.13 2.77
N LEU A 131 8.29 16.08 2.07
CA LEU A 131 8.96 14.77 2.10
C LEU A 131 10.30 14.88 1.40
N PHE A 132 11.35 14.44 2.09
CA PHE A 132 12.70 14.43 1.58
C PHE A 132 13.32 13.03 1.63
N VAL A 133 13.87 12.60 0.50
CA VAL A 133 14.67 11.37 0.40
C VAL A 133 16.15 11.76 0.31
N PRO A 134 16.99 11.34 1.27
CA PRO A 134 18.43 11.67 1.30
C PRO A 134 19.19 11.23 0.04
N GLU A 135 20.25 11.95 -0.30
CA GLU A 135 21.07 11.68 -1.50
C GLU A 135 21.73 10.30 -1.49
N ASP A 136 22.06 9.76 -0.32
CA ASP A 136 22.65 8.42 -0.16
C ASP A 136 21.61 7.29 -0.25
N VAL A 137 20.32 7.61 -0.41
CA VAL A 137 19.24 6.63 -0.59
C VAL A 137 18.97 6.47 -2.10
N PRO A 138 19.40 5.37 -2.73
CA PRO A 138 19.22 5.18 -4.17
C PRO A 138 17.75 4.97 -4.55
N GLU A 139 16.97 4.36 -3.66
CA GLU A 139 15.55 4.10 -3.87
C GLU A 139 14.82 4.02 -2.52
N MET A 140 13.70 4.73 -2.44
CA MET A 140 12.73 4.63 -1.36
C MET A 140 11.42 4.05 -1.90
N ILE A 141 10.82 3.11 -1.16
CA ILE A 141 9.46 2.61 -1.41
C ILE A 141 8.70 2.63 -0.09
N THR A 142 7.58 3.36 -0.06
CA THR A 142 6.72 3.47 1.12
C THR A 142 5.27 3.18 0.74
N TRP A 143 4.63 2.31 1.50
CA TRP A 143 3.19 2.10 1.43
C TRP A 143 2.50 3.27 2.14
N PHE A 144 1.57 3.93 1.47
CA PHE A 144 0.78 5.01 2.03
C PHE A 144 -0.71 4.70 1.94
N HIS A 145 -1.43 4.97 3.03
CA HIS A 145 -2.87 5.15 3.03
C HIS A 145 -3.17 6.64 3.29
N VAL A 146 -3.70 7.32 2.27
CA VAL A 146 -3.98 8.76 2.29
C VAL A 146 -5.48 8.97 2.30
N THR A 147 -6.01 9.46 3.42
CA THR A 147 -7.42 9.84 3.54
C THR A 147 -7.64 11.27 3.07
N GLY A 148 -8.68 11.47 2.27
CA GLY A 148 -8.93 12.74 1.60
C GLY A 148 -7.95 12.95 0.45
N GLY A 149 -7.26 14.08 0.49
CA GLY A 149 -6.25 14.45 -0.48
C GLY A 149 -5.27 15.41 0.14
N TYR A 150 -4.50 16.09 -0.71
CA TYR A 150 -3.63 17.16 -0.27
C TYR A 150 -3.61 18.32 -1.25
N THR A 151 -3.34 19.50 -0.72
CA THR A 151 -3.14 20.72 -1.48
C THR A 151 -1.65 21.00 -1.55
N TYR A 152 -1.09 21.12 -2.75
CA TYR A 152 0.27 21.64 -2.92
C TYR A 152 0.30 23.11 -2.48
N VAL A 153 1.31 23.49 -1.71
CA VAL A 153 1.44 24.86 -1.20
C VAL A 153 2.85 25.41 -1.36
N ASP A 154 2.93 26.72 -1.57
CA ASP A 154 4.21 27.45 -1.51
C ASP A 154 4.73 27.59 -0.06
N PRO A 155 5.90 28.21 0.17
CA PRO A 155 6.45 28.34 1.54
C PRO A 155 5.56 29.14 2.50
N GLU A 156 4.73 30.03 1.94
CA GLU A 156 3.79 30.88 2.67
C GLU A 156 2.42 30.22 2.87
N GLY A 157 2.22 29.00 2.36
CA GLY A 157 0.99 28.24 2.50
C GLY A 157 -0.09 28.57 1.46
N VAL A 158 0.25 29.29 0.39
CA VAL A 158 -0.66 29.60 -0.72
C VAL A 158 -0.84 28.35 -1.58
N ALA A 159 -2.11 28.01 -1.84
CA ALA A 159 -2.45 26.84 -2.64
C ALA A 159 -1.99 26.98 -4.10
N GLN A 160 -1.31 25.95 -4.61
CA GLN A 160 -0.81 25.87 -6.00
C GLN A 160 -1.51 24.79 -6.83
N GLY A 161 -2.20 23.85 -6.18
CA GLY A 161 -2.90 22.74 -6.82
C GLY A 161 -3.31 21.70 -5.78
N TYR A 162 -3.85 20.57 -6.23
CA TYR A 162 -4.30 19.51 -5.33
C TYR A 162 -4.09 18.13 -5.94
N GLU A 163 -4.06 17.12 -5.08
CA GLU A 163 -4.33 15.72 -5.43
C GLU A 163 -5.37 15.12 -4.49
N ASP A 164 -6.12 14.18 -5.04
CA ASP A 164 -7.17 13.40 -4.41
C ASP A 164 -7.25 12.02 -5.12
N VAL A 165 -8.20 11.19 -4.71
CA VAL A 165 -8.38 9.87 -5.35
C VAL A 165 -8.70 9.98 -6.85
N PHE A 166 -9.40 11.01 -7.30
CA PHE A 166 -9.85 11.15 -8.69
C PHE A 166 -8.71 11.56 -9.63
N THR A 167 -7.88 12.53 -9.21
CA THR A 167 -6.66 12.93 -9.91
C THR A 167 -5.66 11.77 -10.01
N LYS A 168 -5.52 10.94 -8.96
CA LYS A 168 -4.75 9.70 -9.01
C LYS A 168 -5.32 8.68 -10.00
N ILE A 169 -6.64 8.47 -10.01
CA ILE A 169 -7.31 7.58 -10.97
C ILE A 169 -7.05 8.04 -12.41
N GLU A 170 -7.23 9.33 -12.71
CA GLU A 170 -7.01 9.86 -14.07
C GLU A 170 -5.55 9.71 -14.51
N THR A 171 -4.61 10.00 -13.62
CA THR A 171 -3.17 9.86 -13.90
C THR A 171 -2.80 8.40 -14.16
N ALA A 172 -3.30 7.48 -13.32
CA ALA A 172 -3.07 6.04 -13.52
C ALA A 172 -3.72 5.53 -14.81
N ARG A 173 -4.95 5.95 -15.13
CA ARG A 173 -5.64 5.58 -16.38
C ARG A 173 -4.85 6.03 -17.60
N LYS A 174 -4.39 7.28 -17.62
CA LYS A 174 -3.59 7.83 -18.71
C LYS A 174 -2.29 7.06 -18.91
N HIS A 175 -1.61 6.72 -17.82
CA HIS A 175 -0.36 5.95 -17.85
C HIS A 175 -0.59 4.53 -18.36
N TYR A 176 -1.56 3.79 -17.81
CA TYR A 176 -1.81 2.42 -18.26
C TYR A 176 -2.28 2.37 -19.71
N ARG A 177 -3.08 3.34 -20.16
CA ARG A 177 -3.43 3.49 -21.58
C ARG A 177 -2.20 3.70 -22.47
N SER A 178 -1.21 4.48 -22.03
CA SER A 178 0.01 4.73 -22.83
C SER A 178 0.88 3.47 -22.99
N LEU A 179 0.73 2.49 -22.09
CA LEU A 179 1.34 1.16 -22.21
C LEU A 179 0.55 0.20 -23.12
N GLY A 180 -0.58 0.64 -23.67
CA GLY A 180 -1.48 -0.19 -24.48
C GLY A 180 -2.43 -1.07 -23.64
N LEU A 181 -2.53 -0.82 -22.32
CA LEU A 181 -3.51 -1.52 -21.49
C LEU A 181 -4.93 -0.98 -21.74
N PRO A 182 -5.97 -1.81 -21.57
CA PRO A 182 -7.36 -1.39 -21.72
C PRO A 182 -7.72 -0.22 -20.80
N ASP A 183 -8.65 0.63 -21.24
CA ASP A 183 -9.13 1.80 -20.49
C ASP A 183 -9.71 1.45 -19.11
N ASP A 184 -10.27 0.25 -18.97
CA ASP A 184 -10.83 -0.27 -17.74
C ASP A 184 -9.82 -1.01 -16.86
N TYR A 185 -8.55 -1.13 -17.28
CA TYR A 185 -7.49 -1.73 -16.46
C TYR A 185 -7.42 -1.07 -15.08
N VAL A 186 -7.54 0.26 -15.00
CA VAL A 186 -7.52 0.99 -13.71
C VAL A 186 -8.67 0.60 -12.78
N LYS A 187 -9.80 0.11 -13.31
CA LYS A 187 -10.98 -0.23 -12.50
C LYS A 187 -10.72 -1.38 -11.54
N GLN A 188 -9.70 -2.20 -11.76
CA GLN A 188 -9.33 -3.26 -10.82
C GLN A 188 -8.97 -2.70 -9.43
N PHE A 189 -8.45 -1.47 -9.38
CA PHE A 189 -8.07 -0.78 -8.14
C PHE A 189 -9.20 0.03 -7.51
N ILE A 190 -10.31 0.30 -8.21
CA ILE A 190 -11.34 1.25 -7.78
C ILE A 190 -12.38 0.56 -6.90
N ARG A 191 -12.70 1.17 -5.76
CA ARG A 191 -13.80 0.87 -4.85
C ARG A 191 -14.54 2.18 -4.48
#